data_AF-M6KLP4-F1
#
_entry.id   AF-M6KLP4-F1
#
_cell.length_a   1.000
_cell.length_b   1.000
_cell.length_c   1.000
_cell.angle_alpha   90.00
_cell.angle_beta   90.00
_cell.angle_gamma   90.00
#
_symmetry.space_group_name_H-M   'P 1'
#
loop_
_entity.id
_entity.type
_entity.pdbx_description
1 polymer ?
#
loop_
_entity_poly.entity_id
_entity_poly.type
_entity_poly.pdbx_seq_one_letter_code
_entity_poly.pdbx_strand_id
1 'polypeptide(L)' 'MPGKIHTIRQNYYFFGLLPKEQIVEISKYCPEGPRSAHQFTSFWDAVWEQLTLTIYSPQTLEVECYP' A
#
# COMPACT_ATOMS: atom_id res chain seq x y z
N MET A 1 -21.64 5.46 5.95
CA MET A 1 -20.84 4.85 7.04
C MET A 1 -19.45 4.59 6.46
N PRO A 2 -18.36 4.81 7.22
CA PRO A 2 -17.02 4.46 6.73
C PRO A 2 -16.99 2.96 6.47
N GLY A 3 -16.49 2.57 5.29
CA GLY A 3 -16.35 1.17 4.93
C GLY A 3 -15.27 0.48 5.77
N LYS A 4 -15.20 -0.84 5.70
CA LYS A 4 -14.11 -1.59 6.34
C LYS A 4 -12.80 -1.22 5.65
N ILE A 5 -11.80 -0.80 6.44
CA ILE A 5 -10.47 -0.42 5.94
C ILE A 5 -9.53 -1.61 6.09
N HIS A 6 -8.84 -1.97 5.00
CA HIS A 6 -7.84 -3.03 4.95
C HIS A 6 -6.48 -2.45 4.60
N THR A 7 -5.48 -2.68 5.45
CA THR A 7 -4.11 -2.22 5.25
C THR A 7 -3.23 -3.33 4.69
N ILE A 8 -2.56 -3.07 3.57
CA ILE A 8 -1.72 -4.01 2.85
C ILE A 8 -0.34 -3.38 2.68
N ARG A 9 0.72 -4.07 3.13
CA ARG A 9 2.10 -3.61 2.96
C ARG A 9 2.64 -4.02 1.58
N GLN A 10 3.23 -3.07 0.88
CA GLN A 10 3.86 -3.25 -0.42
C GLN A 10 5.34 -2.88 -0.32
N ASN A 11 6.20 -3.72 -0.89
CA ASN A 11 7.64 -3.53 -0.82
C ASN A 11 8.13 -3.02 -2.18
N TYR A 12 8.39 -1.72 -2.29
CA TYR A 12 9.01 -1.14 -3.48
C TYR A 12 10.51 -0.93 -3.27
N TYR A 13 11.22 -0.72 -4.38
CA TYR A 13 12.65 -0.48 -4.39
C TYR A 13 12.98 0.77 -5.23
N PHE A 14 14.07 1.44 -4.88
CA PHE A 14 14.60 2.61 -5.58
C PHE A 14 13.59 3.74 -5.75
N PHE A 15 12.94 4.18 -4.67
CA PHE A 15 11.96 5.28 -4.71
C PHE A 15 10.82 5.07 -5.74
N GLY A 16 10.51 3.83 -6.09
CA GLY A 16 9.51 3.50 -7.12
C GLY A 16 10.02 3.54 -8.58
N LEU A 17 11.32 3.66 -8.84
CA LEU A 17 11.93 3.55 -10.18
C LEU A 17 11.87 2.12 -10.74
N LEU A 18 11.82 1.13 -9.85
CA LEU A 18 11.56 -0.26 -10.19
C LEU A 18 10.20 -0.68 -9.61
N PRO A 19 9.09 -0.21 -10.20
CA PRO A 19 7.78 -0.64 -9.79
C PRO A 19 7.63 -2.11 -10.16
N LYS A 20 7.65 -2.98 -9.16
CA LYS A 20 7.22 -4.37 -9.36
C LYS A 20 5.70 -4.40 -9.33
N GLU A 21 5.10 -5.06 -10.30
CA GLU A 21 3.65 -5.26 -10.31
C GLU A 21 3.24 -6.07 -9.08
N GLN A 22 2.57 -5.41 -8.14
CA GLN A 22 2.06 -6.03 -6.93
C GLN A 22 0.59 -6.35 -7.17
N ILE A 23 0.32 -7.58 -7.60
CA ILE A 23 -1.05 -8.06 -7.81
C ILE A 23 -1.71 -8.20 -6.43
N VAL A 24 -2.62 -7.29 -6.12
CA VAL A 24 -3.46 -7.35 -4.92
C VAL A 24 -4.83 -7.82 -5.35
N GLU A 25 -5.24 -9.01 -4.90
CA GLU A 25 -6.61 -9.49 -5.12
C GLU A 25 -7.56 -8.77 -4.17
N ILE A 26 -8.06 -7.61 -4.60
CA ILE A 26 -8.96 -6.77 -3.82
C ILE A 26 -10.28 -7.48 -3.50
N SER A 27 -10.73 -8.39 -4.37
CA SER A 27 -11.93 -9.21 -4.19
C SER A 27 -11.88 -10.12 -2.96
N LYS A 28 -10.67 -10.49 -2.48
CA LYS A 28 -10.50 -11.22 -1.21
C LYS A 28 -10.81 -10.36 0.01
N TYR A 29 -10.68 -9.05 -0.10
CA TYR A 29 -10.88 -8.09 0.99
C TYR A 29 -12.26 -7.44 0.94
N CYS A 30 -12.68 -6.99 -0.24
CA CYS A 30 -13.97 -6.35 -0.49
C CYS A 30 -14.73 -7.12 -1.58
N PRO A 31 -15.70 -7.99 -1.24
CA PRO A 31 -16.47 -8.74 -2.24
C PRO A 31 -17.38 -7.83 -3.09
N GLU A 32 -17.78 -6.68 -2.56
CA GLU A 32 -18.64 -5.68 -3.24
C GLU A 32 -17.84 -4.68 -4.09
N GLY A 33 -16.51 -4.77 -4.06
CA GLY A 33 -15.60 -3.87 -4.76
C GLY A 33 -14.99 -2.81 -3.83
N PRO A 34 -13.77 -2.33 -4.14
CA PRO A 34 -13.15 -1.25 -3.40
C PRO A 34 -13.87 0.07 -3.68
N ARG A 35 -14.17 0.82 -2.63
CA ARG A 35 -14.62 2.21 -2.70
C ARG A 35 -13.44 3.13 -2.98
N SER A 36 -12.33 2.94 -2.28
CA SER A 36 -11.11 3.71 -2.46
C SER A 36 -9.88 2.85 -2.17
N ALA A 37 -8.79 3.15 -2.87
CA ALA A 37 -7.47 2.61 -2.58
C ALA A 37 -6.52 3.79 -2.43
N HIS A 38 -5.94 3.94 -1.24
CA HIS A 38 -5.01 5.00 -0.90
C HIS A 38 -3.65 4.43 -0.59
N GLN A 39 -2.64 4.83 -1.35
CA GLN A 39 -1.25 4.42 -1.16
C GLN A 39 -0.50 5.55 -0.49
N PHE A 40 0.11 5.28 0.66
CA PHE A 40 0.87 6.26 1.42
C PHE A 40 2.14 5.66 2.00
N THR A 41 3.12 6.51 2.25
CA THR A 41 4.35 6.18 2.97
C THR A 41 4.13 6.51 4.45
N SER A 42 4.17 5.50 5.30
CA SER A 42 4.10 5.72 6.75
C SER A 42 5.40 6.32 7.28
N PHE A 43 5.37 6.84 8.51
CA PHE A 43 6.57 7.34 9.18
C PHE A 43 7.67 6.26 9.25
N TRP A 44 7.29 5.01 9.54
CA TRP A 44 8.25 3.91 9.58
C TRP A 44 8.81 3.59 8.20
N ASP A 45 7.98 3.69 7.17
CA ASP A 45 8.44 3.46 5.80
C ASP A 45 9.51 4.49 5.41
N ALA A 46 9.31 5.77 5.74
CA ALA A 46 10.29 6.82 5.51
C ALA A 46 11.60 6.61 6.28
N VAL A 47 11.54 6.09 7.51
CA VAL A 47 12.74 5.76 8.29
C VAL A 47 13.52 4.62 7.63
N TRP A 48 12.84 3.57 7.17
CA TRP A 48 13.48 2.47 6.46
C TRP A 48 14.07 2.89 5.11
N GLU A 49 13.39 3.77 4.42
CA GLU A 49 13.86 4.34 3.17
C GLU A 49 15.13 5.18 3.38
N GLN A 50 15.17 5.99 4.43
CA GLN A 50 16.36 6.77 4.78
C GLN A 50 17.54 5.88 5.18
N LEU A 51 17.29 4.82 5.97
CA LEU A 51 18.33 3.87 6.40
C LEU A 51 18.93 3.08 5.24
N THR A 52 18.11 2.75 4.25
CA THR A 52 18.52 1.96 3.08
C THR A 52 18.98 2.82 1.91
N LEU A 53 19.23 4.12 2.13
CA LEU A 53 19.64 5.07 1.10
C LEU A 53 18.69 5.05 -0.11
N THR A 54 17.38 5.00 0.14
CA THR A 54 16.29 4.94 -0.87
C THR A 54 16.23 3.65 -1.70
N ILE A 55 17.08 2.66 -1.41
CA ILE A 55 17.07 1.37 -2.12
C ILE A 55 15.79 0.59 -1.78
N TYR A 56 15.34 0.63 -0.53
CA TYR A 56 14.10 -0.02 -0.09
C TYR A 56 13.07 1.05 0.29
N SER A 57 12.00 1.14 -0.50
CA SER A 57 10.93 2.14 -0.37
C SER A 57 9.61 1.42 -0.08
N PRO A 58 9.39 0.95 1.16
CA PRO A 58 8.13 0.30 1.49
C PRO A 58 6.97 1.31 1.40
N GLN A 59 5.81 0.85 0.97
CA GLN A 59 4.60 1.66 0.89
C GLN A 59 3.42 0.88 1.48
N THR A 60 2.45 1.61 2.01
CA THR A 60 1.27 1.03 2.62
C THR A 60 0.05 1.38 1.77
N LEU A 61 -0.70 0.35 1.37
CA LEU A 61 -1.95 0.48 0.63
C LEU A 61 -3.12 0.27 1.58
N GLU A 62 -3.93 1.29 1.77
CA GLU A 62 -5.22 1.22 2.44
C GLU A 62 -6.34 1.06 1.41
N VAL A 63 -7.16 0.04 1.60
CA VAL A 63 -8.34 -0.20 0.77
C VAL A 63 -9.57 -0.02 1.64
N GLU A 64 -10.44 0.90 1.25
CA GLU A 64 -11.75 1.09 1.86
C GLU A 64 -12.80 0.32 1.03
N CYS A 65 -13.56 -0.56 1.66
CA CYS A 65 -14.69 -1.23 1.00
C CYS A 65 -15.92 -0.32 0.92
N TYR A 66 -16.89 -0.64 0.04
CA TYR A 66 -18.23 -0.07 0.19
C TYR A 66 -18.88 -0.56 1.50
N PRO A 67 -19.71 0.27 2.15
CA PRO A 67 -20.42 -0.08 3.39
C PRO A 67 -21.58 -1.06 3.14
#